data_AF-A0A7Y1TXB4-F1
#
_entry.id   AF-A0A7Y1TXB4-F1
#
_cell.length_a   1.000
_cell.length_b   1.000
_cell.length_c   1.000
_cell.angle_alpha   90.00
_cell.angle_beta   90.00
_cell.angle_gamma   90.00
#
_symmetry.space_group_name_H-M   'P 1'
#
loop_
_entity.id
_entity.type
_entity.pdbx_description
1 polymer ?
#
loop_
_entity_poly.entity_id
_entity_poly.type
_entity_poly.pdbx_seq_one_letter_code
_entity_poly.pdbx_strand_id
1 'polypeptide(L)'
;SAVNRRRFADLDFSAVADFELTRKLVDAAAAHGVAAKTGPILSSDHFYQPRPEVFDLSRKLGLLGVEMEAAALFGVAAEHGVKAATILTVVDIIGKEENVHPDDREASLREMAAIALDAAIAG
;
A
#
# COMPACT_ATOMS: atom_id res chain seq x y z
N SER A 1 1.66 -0.14 13.28
CA SER A 1 0.19 -0.32 13.34
C SER A 1 -0.19 -0.98 14.65
N ALA A 2 -1.30 -0.58 15.28
CA ALA A 2 -1.80 -1.20 16.52
C ALA A 2 -2.12 -2.69 16.33
N VAL A 3 -2.56 -3.07 15.13
CA VAL A 3 -2.84 -4.44 14.73
C VAL A 3 -1.64 -5.36 14.91
N ASN A 4 -0.44 -4.93 14.51
CA ASN A 4 0.77 -5.76 14.67
C ASN A 4 1.35 -5.71 16.08
N ARG A 5 1.21 -4.59 16.80
CA ARG A 5 1.61 -4.53 18.23
C ARG A 5 0.85 -5.57 19.05
N ARG A 6 -0.47 -5.72 18.82
CA ARG A 6 -1.28 -6.75 19.49
C ARG A 6 -0.78 -8.18 19.17
N ARG A 7 -0.28 -8.44 17.97
CA ARG A 7 0.31 -9.74 17.59
C ARG A 7 1.72 -9.95 18.16
N PHE A 8 2.48 -8.87 18.34
CA PHE A 8 3.90 -8.89 18.70
C PHE A 8 4.14 -8.41 20.14
N ALA A 9 3.26 -8.78 21.07
CA ALA A 9 3.39 -8.50 22.52
C ALA A 9 3.70 -7.02 22.84
N ASP A 10 2.99 -6.10 22.19
CA ASP A 10 3.12 -4.64 22.28
C ASP A 10 4.48 -4.06 21.86
N LEU A 11 5.36 -4.88 21.29
CA LEU A 11 6.59 -4.42 20.65
C LEU A 11 6.33 -3.90 19.24
N ASP A 12 7.25 -3.06 18.76
CA ASP A 12 7.20 -2.55 17.39
C ASP A 12 7.67 -3.61 16.40
N PHE A 13 6.71 -4.10 15.60
CA PHE A 13 6.98 -4.99 14.48
C PHE A 13 6.97 -4.22 13.16
N SER A 14 8.11 -4.22 12.47
CA SER A 14 8.25 -3.69 11.11
C SER A 14 7.66 -4.66 10.10
N ALA A 15 6.34 -4.60 9.92
CA ALA A 15 5.65 -5.31 8.87
C ALA A 15 6.06 -4.78 7.49
N VAL A 16 6.75 -5.62 6.72
CA VAL A 16 7.30 -5.28 5.39
C VAL A 16 6.78 -6.24 4.33
N ALA A 17 6.68 -5.75 3.11
CA ALA A 17 6.40 -6.58 1.95
C ALA A 17 7.59 -7.52 1.65
N ASP A 18 7.30 -8.64 1.01
CA ASP A 18 8.32 -9.51 0.42
C ASP A 18 9.02 -8.79 -0.74
N PHE A 19 10.35 -8.71 -0.67
CA PHE A 19 11.16 -7.99 -1.65
C PHE A 19 11.02 -8.53 -3.07
N GLU A 20 10.93 -9.85 -3.23
CA GLU A 20 10.86 -10.46 -4.56
C GLU A 20 9.52 -10.13 -5.23
N LEU A 21 8.41 -10.23 -4.50
CA LEU A 21 7.09 -9.81 -4.98
C LEU A 21 7.05 -8.32 -5.28
N THR A 22 7.62 -7.48 -4.41
CA THR A 22 7.71 -6.03 -4.67
C THR A 22 8.50 -5.73 -5.95
N ARG A 23 9.63 -6.41 -6.17
CA ARG A 23 10.41 -6.26 -7.41
C ARG A 23 9.58 -6.67 -8.63
N LYS A 24 8.89 -7.82 -8.58
CA LYS A 24 8.03 -8.30 -9.68
C LYS A 24 6.93 -7.28 -10.02
N LEU A 25 6.33 -6.65 -9.01
CA LEU A 25 5.34 -5.58 -9.21
C LEU A 25 5.95 -4.33 -9.87
N VAL A 26 7.15 -3.92 -9.45
CA VAL A 26 7.86 -2.78 -10.05
C VAL A 26 8.23 -3.05 -11.50
N ASP A 27 8.76 -4.24 -11.79
CA ASP A 27 9.14 -4.65 -13.14
C ASP A 27 7.92 -4.75 -14.06
N ALA A 28 6.81 -5.34 -13.56
CA ALA A 28 5.54 -5.40 -14.28
C ALA A 28 4.98 -3.99 -14.54
N ALA A 29 4.97 -3.10 -13.55
CA ALA A 29 4.54 -1.72 -13.73
C ALA A 29 5.36 -1.01 -14.83
N ALA A 30 6.69 -1.18 -14.81
CA ALA A 30 7.57 -0.61 -15.83
C ALA A 30 7.28 -1.16 -17.24
N ALA A 31 6.97 -2.46 -17.36
CA ALA A 31 6.58 -3.07 -18.63
C ALA A 31 5.24 -2.53 -19.18
N HIS A 32 4.33 -2.12 -18.29
CA HIS A 32 3.09 -1.40 -18.64
C HIS A 32 3.31 0.10 -18.88
N GLY A 33 4.54 0.61 -18.77
CA GLY A 33 4.84 2.03 -18.93
C GLY A 33 4.46 2.89 -17.72
N VAL A 34 4.17 2.27 -16.58
CA VAL A 34 3.78 2.93 -15.33
C VAL A 34 5.00 3.16 -14.44
N ALA A 35 5.28 4.44 -14.16
CA ALA A 35 6.32 4.83 -13.20
C ALA A 35 5.82 4.72 -11.75
N ALA A 36 5.69 3.48 -11.25
CA ALA A 36 5.22 3.22 -9.89
C ALA A 36 6.17 3.78 -8.81
N LYS A 37 5.61 4.39 -7.76
CA LYS A 37 6.37 4.82 -6.58
C LYS A 37 6.44 3.69 -5.57
N THR A 38 7.63 3.41 -5.05
CA THR A 38 7.87 2.39 -4.00
C THR A 38 8.31 3.07 -2.72
N GLY A 39 7.67 2.76 -1.59
CA GLY A 39 7.98 3.40 -0.31
C GLY A 39 6.97 3.08 0.79
N PRO A 40 7.12 3.70 1.97
CA PRO A 40 6.27 3.43 3.11
C PRO A 40 4.87 4.01 2.93
N ILE A 41 3.88 3.35 3.52
CA ILE A 41 2.47 3.74 3.54
C ILE A 41 1.94 3.69 4.98
N LEU A 42 0.85 4.41 5.23
CA LEU A 42 0.14 4.37 6.51
C LEU A 42 -1.05 3.42 6.41
N SER A 43 -1.04 2.32 7.16
CA SER A 43 -2.25 1.54 7.43
C SER A 43 -3.00 2.13 8.63
N SER A 44 -4.09 2.84 8.37
CA SER A 44 -4.92 3.52 9.38
C SER A 44 -6.10 2.66 9.81
N ASP A 45 -6.39 2.61 11.11
CA ASP A 45 -7.63 2.01 11.63
C ASP A 45 -8.83 2.97 11.47
N HIS A 46 -8.57 4.25 11.18
CA HIS A 46 -9.59 5.29 11.08
C HIS A 46 -9.61 5.87 9.67
N PHE A 47 -10.72 5.68 8.95
CA PHE A 47 -10.99 6.40 7.72
C PHE A 47 -11.21 7.89 8.00
N TYR A 48 -12.11 8.21 8.94
CA TYR A 48 -12.28 9.55 9.49
C TYR A 48 -11.30 9.77 10.63
N GLN A 49 -10.15 10.35 10.32
CA GLN A 49 -9.06 10.55 11.27
C GLN A 49 -9.40 11.69 12.27
N PRO A 50 -9.57 11.39 13.58
CA PRO A 50 -9.83 12.42 14.58
C PRO A 50 -8.64 13.35 14.86
N ARG A 51 -7.43 12.96 14.42
CA ARG A 51 -6.17 13.72 14.57
C ARG A 51 -5.55 14.06 13.22
N PRO A 52 -6.01 15.13 12.53
CA PRO A 52 -5.55 15.49 11.19
C PRO A 52 -4.02 15.69 11.09
N GLU A 53 -3.36 16.06 12.20
CA GLU A 53 -1.91 16.24 12.30
C GLU A 53 -1.10 14.98 11.95
N VAL A 54 -1.73 13.79 12.01
CA VAL A 54 -1.12 12.52 11.57
C VAL A 54 -0.72 12.58 10.09
N PHE A 55 -1.50 13.27 9.25
CA PHE A 55 -1.19 13.36 7.82
C PHE A 55 0.01 14.27 7.56
N ASP A 56 0.17 15.36 8.31
CA ASP A 56 1.36 16.22 8.20
C ASP A 56 2.62 15.51 8.65
N LEU A 57 2.53 14.74 9.75
CA LEU A 57 3.62 13.90 10.19
C LEU A 57 3.96 12.82 9.15
N SER A 58 2.95 12.18 8.56
CA SER A 58 3.13 11.18 7.51
C SER A 58 3.86 11.74 6.30
N ARG A 59 3.48 12.94 5.84
CA ARG A 59 4.19 13.66 4.77
C ARG A 59 5.63 13.97 5.13
N LYS A 60 5.88 14.47 6.35
CA LYS A 60 7.24 14.77 6.85
C LYS A 60 8.13 13.53 6.90
N LEU A 61 7.55 12.36 7.20
CA LEU A 61 8.24 11.07 7.22
C LEU A 61 8.35 10.41 5.84
N GLY A 62 7.81 11.04 4.79
CA GLY A 62 7.91 10.54 3.41
C GLY A 62 6.97 9.39 3.07
N LEU A 63 5.87 9.22 3.80
CA LEU A 63 4.85 8.21 3.46
C LEU A 63 4.14 8.60 2.16
N LEU A 64 3.92 7.61 1.30
CA LEU A 64 3.39 7.80 -0.06
C LEU A 64 1.86 7.84 -0.12
N GLY A 65 1.19 7.17 0.82
CA GLY A 65 -0.26 7.02 0.82
C GLY A 65 -0.80 6.48 2.12
N VAL A 66 -2.13 6.48 2.24
CA VAL A 66 -2.88 5.95 3.38
C VAL A 66 -3.84 4.89 2.85
N GLU A 67 -3.86 3.74 3.51
CA GLU A 67 -4.79 2.62 3.27
C GLU A 67 -5.10 1.96 4.63
N MET A 68 -5.73 0.78 4.68
CA MET A 68 -6.22 0.23 5.96
C MET A 68 -5.84 -1.24 6.20
N GLU A 69 -5.03 -1.88 5.34
CA GLU A 69 -4.87 -3.33 5.29
C GLU A 69 -3.41 -3.83 5.31
N ALA A 70 -2.48 -3.13 4.65
CA ALA A 70 -1.16 -3.64 4.31
C ALA A 70 -0.34 -4.07 5.54
N ALA A 71 -0.37 -3.29 6.62
CA ALA A 71 0.32 -3.65 7.85
C ALA A 71 -0.18 -4.99 8.42
N ALA A 72 -1.48 -5.24 8.37
CA ALA A 72 -2.07 -6.49 8.84
C ALA A 72 -1.72 -7.64 7.90
N LEU A 73 -1.82 -7.43 6.59
CA LEU A 73 -1.48 -8.40 5.55
C LEU A 73 -0.04 -8.90 5.71
N PHE A 74 0.93 -7.98 5.82
CA PHE A 74 2.34 -8.33 5.99
C PHE A 74 2.61 -9.02 7.33
N GLY A 75 1.92 -8.61 8.40
CA GLY A 75 1.99 -9.27 9.70
C GLY A 75 1.56 -10.74 9.62
N VAL A 76 0.41 -11.01 9.01
CA VAL A 76 -0.11 -12.38 8.83
C VAL A 76 0.81 -13.19 7.91
N ALA A 77 1.32 -12.58 6.83
CA ALA A 77 2.23 -13.26 5.92
C ALA A 77 3.52 -13.71 6.63
N ALA A 78 4.10 -12.83 7.44
CA ALA A 78 5.28 -13.13 8.25
C ALA A 78 5.01 -14.25 9.28
N GLU A 79 3.84 -14.22 9.93
CA GLU A 79 3.43 -15.24 10.91
C GLU A 79 3.31 -16.65 10.28
N HIS A 80 2.86 -16.74 9.04
CA HIS A 80 2.65 -18.01 8.34
C HIS A 80 3.77 -18.42 7.38
N GLY A 81 4.85 -17.64 7.29
CA GLY A 81 5.97 -17.94 6.38
C GLY A 81 5.60 -17.87 4.90
N VAL A 82 4.63 -17.03 4.53
CA VAL A 82 4.21 -16.79 3.15
C VAL A 82 4.61 -15.39 2.69
N LYS A 83 4.67 -15.18 1.38
CA LYS A 83 5.04 -13.89 0.78
C LYS A 83 3.80 -13.02 0.59
N ALA A 84 3.92 -11.72 0.83
CA ALA A 84 2.88 -10.75 0.51
C ALA A 84 3.49 -9.42 0.07
N ALA A 85 2.78 -8.71 -0.80
CA ALA A 85 3.09 -7.34 -1.21
C ALA A 85 1.78 -6.58 -1.44
N THR A 86 1.86 -5.25 -1.48
CA THR A 86 0.72 -4.37 -1.72
C THR A 86 1.05 -3.41 -2.85
N ILE A 87 0.12 -3.27 -3.80
CA ILE A 87 0.10 -2.24 -4.84
C ILE A 87 -1.17 -1.40 -4.66
N LEU A 88 -1.09 -0.10 -4.90
CA LEU A 88 -2.17 0.85 -4.64
C LEU A 88 -2.33 1.79 -5.84
N THR A 89 -3.58 2.06 -6.21
CA THR A 89 -3.97 3.18 -7.09
C THR A 89 -4.44 4.34 -6.24
N VAL A 90 -3.87 5.53 -6.43
CA VAL A 90 -4.29 6.75 -5.74
C VAL A 90 -5.54 7.30 -6.42
N VAL A 91 -6.67 7.35 -5.69
CA VAL A 91 -7.96 7.80 -6.22
C VAL A 91 -8.44 9.14 -5.65
N ASP A 92 -7.72 9.67 -4.67
CA ASP A 92 -7.96 10.94 -4.00
C ASP A 92 -6.67 11.49 -3.36
N ILE A 93 -6.68 12.78 -3.03
CA ILE A 93 -5.58 13.45 -2.34
C ILE A 93 -6.13 14.09 -1.06
N ILE A 94 -5.66 13.61 0.09
CA ILE A 94 -6.08 14.11 1.40
C ILE A 94 -5.81 15.62 1.50
N GLY A 95 -6.89 16.38 1.74
CA GLY A 95 -6.87 17.84 1.83
C GLY A 95 -7.24 18.56 0.53
N LYS A 96 -7.57 17.83 -0.54
CA LYS A 96 -8.13 18.39 -1.78
C LYS A 96 -9.54 17.85 -2.02
N GLU A 97 -10.38 18.65 -2.67
CA GLU A 97 -11.73 18.26 -3.10
C GLU A 97 -11.73 17.58 -4.50
N GLU A 98 -10.56 17.42 -5.12
CA GLU A 98 -10.41 16.77 -6.42
C GLU A 98 -10.74 15.28 -6.31
N ASN A 99 -11.78 14.86 -7.03
CA ASN A 99 -12.13 13.46 -7.22
C ASN A 99 -11.73 13.03 -8.62
N VAL A 100 -11.07 11.87 -8.72
CA VAL A 100 -10.82 11.22 -10.02
C VAL A 100 -12.18 10.85 -10.65
N HIS A 101 -12.37 11.17 -11.94
CA HIS A 101 -13.58 10.81 -12.68
C HIS A 101 -13.80 9.29 -12.61
N PRO A 102 -15.05 8.79 -12.51
CA PRO A 102 -15.30 7.35 -12.39
C PRO A 102 -14.64 6.50 -13.49
N ASP A 103 -14.66 6.97 -14.73
CA ASP A 103 -14.06 6.25 -15.86
C ASP A 103 -12.52 6.17 -15.74
N ASP A 104 -11.86 7.26 -15.33
CA ASP A 104 -10.41 7.30 -15.10
C ASP A 104 -10.00 6.40 -13.93
N ARG A 105 -10.85 6.37 -12.89
CA ARG A 105 -10.67 5.48 -11.73
C ARG A 105 -10.77 4.02 -12.14
N GLU A 106 -11.77 3.66 -12.93
CA GLU A 106 -11.93 2.29 -13.43
C GLU A 106 -10.73 1.87 -14.30
N ALA A 107 -10.30 2.74 -15.22
CA ALA A 107 -9.15 2.48 -16.09
C ALA A 107 -7.88 2.24 -15.27
N SER A 108 -7.62 3.11 -14.28
CA SER A 108 -6.44 3.00 -13.41
C SER A 108 -6.46 1.75 -12.52
N LEU A 109 -7.64 1.31 -12.07
CA LEU A 109 -7.78 0.07 -11.30
C LEU A 109 -7.58 -1.17 -12.18
N ARG A 110 -8.07 -1.14 -13.43
CA ARG A 110 -7.85 -2.22 -14.41
C ARG A 110 -6.36 -2.36 -14.73
N GLU A 111 -5.65 -1.25 -14.91
CA GLU A 111 -4.20 -1.23 -15.14
C GLU A 111 -3.44 -1.83 -13.93
N MET A 112 -3.75 -1.40 -12.71
CA MET A 112 -3.16 -1.97 -11.49
C MET A 112 -3.43 -3.48 -11.37
N ALA A 113 -4.65 -3.93 -11.69
CA ALA A 113 -4.99 -5.34 -11.65
C ALA A 113 -4.21 -6.17 -12.67
N ALA A 114 -3.99 -5.64 -13.88
CA ALA A 114 -3.15 -6.28 -14.90
C ALA A 114 -1.69 -6.39 -14.43
N ILE A 115 -1.12 -5.31 -13.88
CA ILE A 115 0.23 -5.32 -13.30
C ILE A 115 0.35 -6.36 -12.19
N ALA A 116 -0.63 -6.43 -11.28
CA ALA A 116 -0.63 -7.40 -10.19
C ALA A 116 -0.70 -8.85 -10.69
N LEU A 117 -1.50 -9.11 -11.73
CA LEU A 117 -1.62 -10.43 -12.34
C LEU A 117 -0.31 -10.85 -13.01
N ASP A 118 0.30 -9.96 -13.80
CA ASP A 118 1.58 -10.23 -14.47
C ASP A 118 2.70 -10.50 -13.46
N ALA A 119 2.76 -9.72 -12.38
CA ALA A 119 3.71 -9.94 -11.29
C ALA A 119 3.50 -11.28 -10.58
N ALA A 120 2.24 -11.73 -10.42
CA ALA A 120 1.90 -12.97 -9.74
C ALA A 120 2.26 -14.23 -10.53
N ILE A 121 2.27 -14.15 -11.87
CA ILE A 121 2.63 -15.27 -12.76
C ILE A 121 4.09 -15.22 -13.23
N ALA A 122 4.80 -14.11 -12.96
CA ALA A 122 6.22 -14.00 -13.26
C ALA A 122 7.03 -14.96 -12.36
N GLY A 123 7.80 -15.84 -12.98
CA GLY A 123 8.67 -16.86 -12.35
C GLY A 123 9.70 -16.26 -11.41
#